data_AF-A0A157ZS36-F1
#
_entry.id   AF-A0A157ZS36-F1
#
_cell.length_a   1.000
_cell.length_b   1.000
_cell.length_c   1.000
_cell.angle_alpha   90.00
_cell.angle_beta   90.00
_cell.angle_gamma   90.00
#
_symmetry.space_group_name_H-M   'P 1'
#
loop_
_entity.id
_entity.type
_entity.pdbx_description
1 polymer ?
#
loop_
_entity_poly.entity_id
_entity_poly.type
_entity_poly.pdbx_seq_one_letter_code
_entity_poly.pdbx_strand_id
1 'polypeptide(L)'
;MSKKEPRKSSTLAERTEARTRRFFAKAGILRIPASVIALNIERAEQRAARKAEERAEELRARYANHMSVTAAASELGIPRDRLFTVLRREGWLYRDHTRKWKATDKAVSDGWIVMRGREAVAWPQLTPAGRAEIERRLGTSGNNESAE
;
A
#
# COMPACT_ATOMS: atom_id res chain seq x y z
N MET A 1 19.04 28.75 -16.62
CA MET A 1 18.03 28.00 -15.85
C MET A 1 18.68 27.45 -14.59
N SER A 2 18.43 28.05 -13.43
CA SER A 2 19.07 27.64 -12.17
C SER A 2 18.48 26.32 -11.70
N LYS A 3 19.26 25.23 -11.74
CA LYS A 3 18.88 23.93 -11.15
C LYS A 3 18.79 24.14 -9.63
N LYS A 4 17.58 24.28 -9.09
CA LYS A 4 17.36 24.21 -7.64
C LYS A 4 17.70 22.79 -7.20
N GLU A 5 18.77 22.64 -6.43
CA GLU A 5 19.10 21.37 -5.79
C GLU A 5 17.92 20.89 -4.92
N PRO A 6 17.61 19.58 -4.94
CA PRO A 6 16.57 19.04 -4.08
C PRO A 6 16.98 19.23 -2.61
N ARG A 7 16.17 19.98 -1.85
CA ARG A 7 16.33 20.10 -0.40
C ARG A 7 16.33 18.70 0.21
N LYS A 8 17.43 18.29 0.85
CA LYS A 8 17.49 17.03 1.62
C LYS A 8 16.31 16.99 2.59
N SER A 9 15.52 15.92 2.54
CA SER A 9 14.41 15.72 3.47
C SER A 9 14.98 15.51 4.87
N SER A 10 14.65 16.40 5.81
CA SER A 10 15.14 16.32 7.19
C SER A 10 14.62 15.06 7.89
N THR A 11 15.47 14.38 8.64
CA THR A 11 15.11 13.18 9.41
C THR A 11 14.12 13.50 10.53
N LEU A 12 13.49 12.48 11.14
CA LEU A 12 12.62 12.71 12.29
C LEU A 12 13.41 13.25 13.50
N ALA A 13 14.62 12.75 13.71
CA ALA A 13 15.53 13.21 14.75
C ALA A 13 15.87 14.71 14.57
N GLU A 14 16.31 15.12 13.38
CA GLU A 14 16.64 16.53 13.08
C GLU A 14 15.44 17.47 13.30
N ARG A 15 14.24 17.05 12.88
CA ARG A 15 13.01 17.83 13.08
C ARG A 15 12.65 17.94 14.56
N THR A 16 12.82 16.86 15.30
CA THR A 16 12.49 16.79 16.74
C THR A 16 13.47 17.61 17.56
N GLU A 17 14.75 17.55 17.24
CA GLU A 17 15.78 18.41 17.81
C GLU A 17 15.48 19.89 17.55
N ALA A 18 15.24 20.27 16.30
CA ALA A 18 14.92 21.65 15.95
C ALA A 18 13.65 22.15 16.66
N ARG A 19 12.62 21.30 16.78
CA ARG A 19 11.39 21.61 17.53
C ARG A 19 11.67 21.79 19.01
N THR A 20 12.47 20.92 19.61
CA THR A 20 12.88 20.99 21.02
C THR A 20 13.62 22.30 21.29
N ARG A 21 14.64 22.61 20.48
CA ARG A 21 15.40 23.86 20.59
C ARG A 21 14.51 25.10 20.48
N ARG A 22 13.57 25.11 19.53
CA ARG A 22 12.60 26.22 19.38
C ARG A 22 11.68 26.38 20.59
N PHE A 23 11.23 25.28 21.19
CA PHE A 23 10.36 25.32 22.37
C PHE A 23 11.08 25.96 23.57
N PHE A 24 12.30 25.52 23.86
CA PHE A 24 13.09 26.08 24.97
C PHE A 24 13.56 27.51 24.71
N ALA A 25 13.91 27.86 23.47
CA ALA A 25 14.24 29.24 23.11
C ALA A 25 13.06 30.20 23.36
N LYS A 26 11.82 29.78 23.07
CA LYS A 26 10.61 30.56 23.41
C LYS A 26 10.40 30.71 24.91
N ALA A 27 10.88 29.77 25.71
CA ALA A 27 10.84 29.82 27.17
C ALA A 27 12.02 30.60 27.78
N GLY A 28 12.86 31.24 26.97
CA GLY A 28 14.05 31.98 27.43
C GLY A 28 15.22 31.09 27.86
N ILE A 29 15.16 29.78 27.63
CA ILE A 29 16.21 28.83 27.99
C ILE A 29 17.15 28.64 26.80
N LEU A 30 18.34 29.23 26.89
CA LEU A 30 19.33 29.24 25.81
C LEU A 30 20.24 28.01 25.78
N ARG A 31 20.49 27.39 26.94
CA ARG A 31 21.34 26.19 27.06
C ARG A 31 20.50 24.98 27.45
N ILE A 32 20.30 24.09 26.48
CA ILE A 32 19.54 22.86 26.67
C ILE A 32 20.54 21.71 26.83
N PRO A 33 20.45 20.90 27.89
CA PRO A 33 21.28 19.72 28.02
C PRO A 33 21.07 18.76 26.83
N ALA A 34 22.16 18.19 26.31
CA ALA A 34 22.09 17.23 25.21
C ALA A 34 21.21 16.01 25.54
N SER A 35 21.18 15.59 26.81
CA SER A 35 20.34 14.52 27.32
C SER A 35 18.84 14.79 27.14
N VAL A 36 18.40 16.04 27.28
CA VAL A 36 16.99 16.43 27.09
C VAL A 36 16.61 16.35 25.60
N ILE A 37 17.51 16.77 24.72
CA ILE A 37 17.31 16.67 23.26
C ILE A 37 17.24 15.19 22.86
N ALA A 38 18.19 14.37 23.32
CA ALA A 38 18.23 12.94 23.05
C ALA A 38 16.95 12.24 23.53
N LEU A 39 16.51 12.51 24.77
CA LEU A 39 15.27 11.94 25.33
C LEU A 39 14.03 12.32 24.50
N ASN A 40 13.97 13.56 24.00
CA ASN A 40 12.84 13.99 23.17
C ASN A 40 12.84 13.33 21.79
N ILE A 41 14.03 13.11 21.19
CA ILE A 41 14.18 12.36 19.94
C ILE A 41 13.71 10.93 20.14
N GLU A 42 14.23 10.24 21.17
CA GLU A 42 13.86 8.86 21.48
C GLU A 42 12.35 8.70 21.67
N ARG A 43 11.73 9.58 22.48
CA ARG A 43 10.27 9.58 22.67
C ARG A 43 9.50 9.84 21.36
N ALA A 44 10.03 10.67 20.48
CA ALA A 44 9.40 10.92 19.18
C ALA A 44 9.50 9.69 18.27
N GLU A 45 10.62 9.00 18.28
CA GLU A 45 10.84 7.76 17.54
C GLU A 45 9.96 6.63 18.05
N GLN A 46 9.88 6.43 19.37
CA GLN A 46 8.98 5.44 19.98
C GLN A 46 7.50 5.71 19.63
N ARG A 47 7.06 6.98 19.68
CA ARG A 47 5.71 7.37 19.26
C ARG A 47 5.48 7.13 17.77
N ALA A 48 6.48 7.39 16.94
CA ALA A 48 6.40 7.14 15.51
C ALA A 48 6.32 5.63 15.20
N ALA A 49 7.12 4.81 15.89
CA ALA A 49 7.10 3.36 15.78
C ALA A 49 5.74 2.79 16.19
N ARG A 50 5.22 3.19 17.35
CA ARG A 50 3.88 2.78 17.83
C ARG A 50 2.79 3.15 16.83
N LYS A 51 2.79 4.38 16.32
CA LYS A 51 1.82 4.79 15.28
C LYS A 51 1.98 4.03 13.98
N ALA A 52 3.20 3.64 13.62
CA ALA A 52 3.44 2.83 12.44
C ALA A 52 2.88 1.41 12.62
N GLU A 53 3.00 0.85 13.82
CA GLU A 53 2.43 -0.44 14.19
C GLU A 53 0.90 -0.41 14.25
N GLU A 54 0.30 0.58 14.92
CA GLU A 54 -1.16 0.81 14.94
C GLU A 54 -1.72 0.87 13.51
N ARG A 55 -1.10 1.65 12.63
CA ARG A 55 -1.48 1.73 11.21
C ARG A 55 -1.28 0.43 10.47
N ALA A 56 -0.20 -0.29 10.74
CA ALA A 56 0.04 -1.58 10.12
C ALA A 56 -1.07 -2.56 10.50
N GLU A 57 -1.51 -2.54 11.75
CA GLU A 57 -2.60 -3.37 12.25
C GLU A 57 -3.96 -2.98 11.66
N GLU A 58 -4.29 -1.70 11.62
CA GLU A 58 -5.48 -1.20 10.93
C GLU A 58 -5.52 -1.64 9.46
N LEU A 59 -4.38 -1.58 8.77
CA LEU A 59 -4.27 -2.04 7.38
C LEU A 59 -4.38 -3.57 7.27
N ARG A 60 -3.80 -4.33 8.21
CA ARG A 60 -3.99 -5.80 8.25
C ARG A 60 -5.45 -6.15 8.42
N ALA A 61 -6.14 -5.53 9.38
CA ALA A 61 -7.56 -5.75 9.63
C ALA A 61 -8.40 -5.37 8.40
N ARG A 62 -8.16 -4.19 7.80
CA ARG A 62 -8.87 -3.71 6.61
C ARG A 62 -8.75 -4.67 5.42
N TYR A 63 -7.60 -5.33 5.27
CA TYR A 63 -7.30 -6.19 4.13
C TYR A 63 -7.21 -7.69 4.48
N ALA A 64 -7.68 -8.12 5.66
CA ALA A 64 -7.48 -9.47 6.19
C ALA A 64 -7.95 -10.59 5.23
N ASN A 65 -9.00 -10.32 4.45
CA ASN A 65 -9.60 -11.27 3.50
C ASN A 65 -9.30 -10.94 2.03
N HIS A 66 -8.37 -10.02 1.77
CA HIS A 66 -7.95 -9.71 0.41
C HIS A 66 -6.81 -10.63 0.01
N MET A 67 -6.88 -11.14 -1.20
CA MET A 67 -5.90 -12.08 -1.71
C MET A 67 -5.09 -11.48 -2.84
N SER A 68 -3.79 -11.77 -2.86
CA SER A 68 -3.02 -11.54 -4.07
C SER A 68 -3.62 -12.34 -5.23
N VAL A 69 -3.49 -11.82 -6.46
CA VAL A 69 -3.93 -12.56 -7.65
C VAL A 69 -3.30 -13.95 -7.72
N THR A 70 -2.03 -14.08 -7.31
CA THR A 70 -1.34 -15.38 -7.26
C THR A 70 -1.99 -16.36 -6.27
N ALA A 71 -2.35 -15.89 -5.07
CA ALA A 71 -3.03 -16.73 -4.09
C ALA A 71 -4.42 -17.14 -4.58
N ALA A 72 -5.15 -16.23 -5.23
CA ALA A 72 -6.46 -16.53 -5.79
C ALA A 72 -6.40 -17.55 -6.93
N ALA A 73 -5.38 -17.47 -7.79
CA ALA A 73 -5.17 -18.48 -8.83
C ALA A 73 -4.96 -19.88 -8.23
N SER A 74 -4.20 -19.95 -7.12
CA SER A 74 -3.98 -21.21 -6.41
C SER A 74 -5.26 -21.78 -5.81
N GLU A 75 -6.11 -20.96 -5.18
CA GLU A 75 -7.39 -21.43 -4.63
C GLU A 75 -8.37 -21.86 -5.72
N LEU A 76 -8.40 -21.15 -6.85
CA LEU A 76 -9.24 -21.47 -7.99
C LEU A 76 -8.72 -22.66 -8.83
N GLY A 77 -7.56 -23.22 -8.48
CA GLY A 77 -6.97 -24.35 -9.19
C GLY A 77 -6.54 -24.04 -10.63
N ILE A 78 -6.24 -22.77 -10.96
CA ILE A 78 -5.83 -22.37 -12.31
C ILE A 78 -4.42 -21.78 -12.33
N PRO A 79 -3.68 -21.88 -13.45
CA PRO A 79 -2.39 -21.24 -13.58
C PRO A 79 -2.47 -19.74 -13.35
N ARG A 80 -1.49 -19.20 -12.61
CA ARG A 80 -1.39 -17.75 -12.31
C ARG A 80 -1.54 -16.88 -13.56
N ASP A 81 -0.81 -17.21 -14.63
CA ASP A 81 -0.82 -16.42 -15.86
C ASP A 81 -2.17 -16.49 -16.59
N ARG A 82 -2.91 -17.60 -16.44
CA ARG A 82 -4.29 -17.72 -16.92
C ARG A 82 -5.19 -16.74 -16.17
N LEU A 83 -5.10 -16.68 -14.83
CA LEU A 83 -5.92 -15.73 -14.05
C LEU A 83 -5.60 -14.27 -14.43
N PHE A 84 -4.32 -13.89 -14.57
CA PHE A 84 -3.97 -12.55 -15.02
C PHE A 84 -4.53 -12.22 -16.42
N THR A 85 -4.53 -13.20 -17.32
CA THR A 85 -5.10 -13.04 -18.66
C THR A 85 -6.62 -12.84 -18.62
N VAL A 86 -7.33 -13.65 -17.82
CA VAL A 86 -8.77 -13.50 -17.61
C VAL A 86 -9.08 -12.13 -17.00
N LEU A 87 -8.42 -11.76 -15.90
CA LEU A 87 -8.64 -10.46 -15.26
C LEU A 87 -8.36 -9.27 -16.20
N ARG A 88 -7.42 -9.42 -17.13
CA ARG A 88 -7.19 -8.42 -18.18
C ARG A 88 -8.33 -8.39 -19.21
N ARG A 89 -8.77 -9.55 -19.69
CA ARG A 89 -9.87 -9.70 -20.65
C ARG A 89 -11.18 -9.13 -20.09
N GLU A 90 -11.45 -9.38 -18.82
CA GLU A 90 -12.62 -8.89 -18.08
C GLU A 90 -12.54 -7.39 -17.74
N GLY A 91 -11.43 -6.73 -18.08
CA GLY A 91 -11.23 -5.30 -17.86
C GLY A 91 -10.94 -4.93 -16.41
N TRP A 92 -10.47 -5.86 -15.58
CA TRP A 92 -10.16 -5.59 -14.17
C TRP A 92 -8.72 -5.13 -13.99
N LEU A 93 -7.82 -5.63 -14.83
CA LEU A 93 -6.40 -5.30 -14.80
C LEU A 93 -5.91 -4.79 -16.15
N TYR A 94 -4.90 -3.94 -16.12
CA TYR A 94 -4.11 -3.55 -17.29
C TYR A 94 -2.62 -3.46 -16.94
N ARG A 95 -1.77 -3.45 -17.97
CA ARG A 95 -0.34 -3.14 -17.82
C ARG A 95 -0.13 -1.67 -18.13
N ASP A 96 0.46 -0.92 -17.22
CA ASP A 96 0.83 0.48 -17.46
C ASP A 96 2.08 0.60 -18.35
N HIS A 97 2.48 1.85 -18.63
CA HIS A 97 3.69 2.17 -19.42
C HIS A 97 4.98 1.61 -18.79
N THR A 98 5.00 1.33 -17.48
CA THR A 98 6.13 0.70 -16.78
C THR A 98 6.04 -0.83 -16.78
N ARG A 99 5.09 -1.40 -17.54
CA ARG A 99 4.75 -2.83 -17.58
C ARG A 99 4.35 -3.36 -16.20
N LYS A 100 3.84 -2.55 -15.29
CA LYS A 100 3.31 -3.04 -14.00
C LYS A 100 1.82 -3.31 -14.11
N TRP A 101 1.34 -4.33 -13.42
CA TRP A 101 -0.10 -4.60 -13.32
C TRP A 101 -0.77 -3.53 -12.47
N LYS A 102 -1.86 -2.97 -12.98
CA LYS A 102 -2.70 -1.98 -12.31
C LYS A 102 -4.16 -2.40 -12.39
N ALA A 103 -4.92 -2.09 -11.35
CA ALA A 103 -6.37 -2.23 -11.36
C ALA A 103 -6.98 -1.10 -12.19
N THR A 104 -8.02 -1.41 -12.97
CA THR A 104 -8.82 -0.39 -13.64
C THR A 104 -9.67 0.37 -12.62
N ASP A 105 -9.96 1.64 -12.89
CA ASP A 105 -10.81 2.47 -12.02
C ASP A 105 -12.18 1.81 -11.78
N LYS A 106 -12.73 1.17 -12.82
CA LYS A 106 -13.97 0.41 -12.73
C LYS A 106 -13.89 -0.76 -11.75
N ALA A 107 -12.86 -1.60 -11.82
CA ALA A 107 -12.75 -2.73 -10.90
C ALA A 107 -12.49 -2.29 -9.45
N VAL A 108 -11.89 -1.11 -9.26
CA VAL A 108 -11.76 -0.48 -7.94
C VAL A 108 -13.10 0.07 -7.46
N SER A 109 -13.86 0.78 -8.30
CA SER A 109 -15.17 1.33 -7.94
C SER A 109 -16.20 0.25 -7.64
N ASP A 110 -16.17 -0.85 -8.39
CA ASP A 110 -17.05 -2.01 -8.21
C ASP A 110 -16.62 -2.86 -6.99
N GLY A 111 -15.51 -2.51 -6.33
CA GLY A 111 -15.04 -3.17 -5.13
C GLY A 111 -14.52 -4.58 -5.38
N TRP A 112 -14.05 -4.90 -6.59
CA TRP A 112 -13.51 -6.23 -6.94
C TRP A 112 -12.00 -6.32 -6.74
N ILE A 113 -11.27 -5.23 -6.99
CA ILE A 113 -9.81 -5.17 -6.84
C ILE A 113 -9.41 -3.94 -6.03
N VAL A 114 -8.38 -4.10 -5.21
CA VAL A 114 -7.67 -2.99 -4.55
C VAL A 114 -6.19 -3.00 -4.94
N MET A 115 -5.56 -1.83 -4.92
CA MET A 115 -4.12 -1.69 -5.07
C MET A 115 -3.46 -1.57 -3.69
N ARG A 116 -2.63 -2.55 -3.30
CA ARG A 116 -1.95 -2.56 -2.00
C ARG A 116 -0.46 -2.27 -2.14
N GLY A 117 0.03 -1.33 -1.33
CA GLY A 117 1.44 -0.92 -1.30
C GLY A 117 1.60 0.56 -1.63
N ARG A 118 2.81 1.10 -1.47
CA ARG A 118 3.13 2.46 -1.94
C ARG A 118 3.07 2.47 -3.46
N GLU A 119 2.57 3.53 -4.08
CA GLU A 119 2.28 3.63 -5.53
C GLU A 119 3.32 2.96 -6.45
N ALA A 120 4.61 3.17 -6.18
CA ALA A 120 5.72 2.61 -6.96
C ALA A 120 5.83 1.07 -6.90
N VAL A 121 5.33 0.44 -5.83
CA VAL A 121 5.36 -1.00 -5.54
C VAL A 121 3.96 -1.57 -5.28
N ALA A 122 2.90 -0.83 -5.63
CA ALA A 122 1.54 -1.27 -5.37
C ALA A 122 1.15 -2.43 -6.28
N TRP A 123 0.58 -3.49 -5.70
CA TRP A 123 0.14 -4.69 -6.42
C TRP A 123 -1.38 -4.86 -6.31
N PRO A 124 -2.04 -5.35 -7.36
CA PRO A 124 -3.47 -5.66 -7.32
C PRO A 124 -3.74 -6.85 -6.40
N GLN A 125 -4.82 -6.74 -5.63
CA GLN A 125 -5.36 -7.79 -4.79
C GLN A 125 -6.87 -7.90 -5.04
N LEU A 126 -7.38 -9.14 -5.09
CA LEU A 126 -8.80 -9.42 -5.17
C LEU A 126 -9.42 -9.24 -3.78
N THR A 127 -10.54 -8.54 -3.74
CA THR A 127 -11.41 -8.48 -2.56
C THR A 127 -12.21 -9.79 -2.46
N PRO A 128 -12.87 -10.08 -1.33
CA PRO A 128 -13.81 -11.21 -1.25
C PRO A 128 -14.89 -11.17 -2.33
N ALA A 129 -15.44 -9.98 -2.62
CA ALA A 129 -16.44 -9.79 -3.67
C ALA A 129 -15.87 -10.04 -5.07
N GLY A 130 -14.66 -9.53 -5.35
CA GLY A 130 -13.98 -9.79 -6.61
C GLY A 130 -13.64 -11.27 -6.80
N ARG A 131 -13.29 -11.98 -5.73
CA ARG A 131 -13.07 -13.43 -5.77
C ARG A 131 -14.35 -14.18 -6.13
N ALA A 132 -15.46 -13.89 -5.45
CA ALA A 132 -16.73 -14.52 -5.75
C ALA A 132 -17.19 -14.24 -7.19
N GLU A 133 -16.99 -13.01 -7.67
CA GLU A 133 -17.38 -12.63 -9.03
C GLU A 133 -16.49 -13.30 -10.10
N ILE A 134 -15.17 -13.41 -9.89
CA ILE A 134 -14.30 -14.08 -10.87
C ILE A 134 -14.57 -15.59 -10.89
N GLU A 135 -14.82 -16.21 -9.74
CA GLU A 135 -15.22 -17.60 -9.64
C GLU A 135 -16.52 -17.87 -10.40
N ARG A 136 -17.53 -17.00 -10.24
CA ARG A 136 -18.79 -17.07 -11.00
C ARG A 136 -18.56 -17.00 -12.52
N ARG A 137 -17.70 -16.09 -12.99
CA ARG A 137 -17.37 -15.94 -14.43
C ARG A 137 -16.62 -17.16 -14.97
N LEU A 138 -15.68 -17.70 -14.19
CA LEU A 138 -14.94 -18.90 -14.57
C LEU A 138 -15.86 -20.13 -14.63
N GLY A 139 -16.76 -20.30 -13.67
CA GLY A 139 -17.77 -21.37 -13.68
C GLY A 139 -18.76 -21.26 -14.84
N THR A 140 -19.13 -20.04 -15.23
CA THR A 140 -19.96 -19.80 -16.42
C THR A 140 -19.21 -20.13 -17.71
N SER A 141 -17.89 -19.88 -17.75
CA SER A 141 -17.05 -20.14 -18.92
C SER A 141 -16.75 -21.64 -19.11
N GLY A 142 -16.61 -22.40 -18.01
CA GLY A 142 -16.36 -23.85 -18.05
C GLY A 142 -17.54 -24.67 -18.57
N ASN A 143 -18.78 -24.21 -18.40
CA ASN A 143 -19.96 -24.89 -18.94
C ASN A 143 -20.20 -24.62 -20.44
N ASN A 144 -19.55 -23.60 -21.01
CA ASN A 144 -19.70 -23.26 -22.42
C ASN A 144 -18.65 -23.93 -23.34
N GLU A 145 -17.62 -24.57 -22.79
CA GLU A 145 -16.60 -25.31 -23.56
C GLU A 145 -16.97 -26.79 -23.82
N SER A 146 -18.18 -27.24 -23.46
CA SER A 146 -18.67 -28.61 -23.69
C SER A 146 -19.73 -28.73 -24.80
N ALA A 147 -19.82 -27.73 -25.69
CA ALA A 147 -20.87 -27.66 -26.73
C ALA A 147 -20.33 -27.42 -28.16
N GLU A 148 -19.06 -27.72 -28.44
CA GLU A 148 -18.51 -27.78 -29.80
C GLU A 148 -17.94 -29.15 -30.13
#